data_AF-A0A949FRE5-F1
#
_entry.id   AF-A0A949FRE5-F1
#
_cell.length_a   1.000
_cell.length_b   1.000
_cell.length_c   1.000
_cell.angle_alpha   90.00
_cell.angle_beta   90.00
_cell.angle_gamma   90.00
#
_symmetry.space_group_name_H-M   'P 1'
#
loop_
_entity.id
_entity.type
_entity.pdbx_description
1 polymer ?
#
loop_
_entity_poly.entity_id
_entity_poly.type
_entity_poly.pdbx_seq_one_letter_code
_entity_poly.pdbx_strand_id
1 'polypeptide(L)'
;SSPARWPGIQSGGVTLLPNGWSIKPAGEQIELGDFPTHLEVSPDGKFAAVLHAGYGTHEVKVMEVASRKMISSVILDQVFYGLRFSSDGSLLYVSGAEDECIHVFQHRDGYLTAIQPLQIVEKKETFVVSGLDIHKASEQLIVCGLYSDKIAFVPLSSDRRPSFVDLPKGSFPYEVKIAPDSKFAFVSLWGGAAVARIDIAEQKLMQLWKVRSHPTEMLFVDDGKTLLVGCSDDNSVVFLDAMTGESKEVLQTALYATAKNGSTPNSISLSPDLSVLAVANADNNNIALFDIRERGQTKSLGFIPVGWHPTNVRFAEQGQTILVTNGKGQSSRDNSRGPNPLREPPKSVREYIGGLFRGSMSVIAAPNPQQMVNYTKQAYANSPLQLDNKANINEAANDSVIPQKLGDPSPIKHCFYIIKENRTYDQVFGDIPRGNGDPSLCIFPEKVTPNQHALVNEFVLLDNFYVEGEVSADGHEWSMAAYATDFVEKIWPLSYRGGRRKIGYPAEGSNAIAAPSSGYIWDQCKKAGVSYFSFGQ
;
A
#
# COMPACT_ATOMS: atom_id res chain seq x y z
N SER A 1 10.24 17.34 -32.17
CA SER A 1 9.58 16.70 -31.03
C SER A 1 10.65 16.12 -30.13
N SER A 2 10.54 16.30 -28.81
CA SER A 2 11.34 15.50 -27.89
C SER A 2 10.98 14.02 -28.10
N PRO A 3 11.96 13.10 -28.05
CA PRO A 3 11.67 11.67 -28.23
C PRO A 3 10.66 11.18 -27.18
N ALA A 4 9.78 10.26 -27.59
CA ALA A 4 8.84 9.61 -26.68
C ALA A 4 9.60 8.97 -25.52
N ARG A 5 9.17 9.26 -24.28
CA ARG A 5 9.78 8.70 -23.07
C ARG A 5 8.88 7.57 -22.56
N TRP A 6 9.32 6.34 -22.74
CA TRP A 6 8.61 5.15 -22.32
C TRP A 6 8.87 4.87 -20.83
N PRO A 7 7.85 4.45 -20.05
CA PRO A 7 8.06 3.86 -18.74
C PRO A 7 9.04 2.67 -18.82
N GLY A 8 9.74 2.43 -17.73
CA GLY A 8 10.80 1.43 -17.64
C GLY A 8 12.18 2.03 -17.38
N ILE A 9 13.19 1.16 -17.43
CA ILE A 9 14.57 1.49 -17.05
C ILE A 9 15.15 2.49 -18.06
N GLN A 10 15.61 3.62 -17.53
CA GLN A 10 16.27 4.69 -18.27
C GLN A 10 17.79 4.62 -18.09
N SER A 11 18.52 5.39 -18.91
CA SER A 11 19.96 5.59 -18.71
C SER A 11 20.27 6.14 -17.30
N GLY A 12 21.28 5.59 -16.63
CA GLY A 12 21.68 6.03 -15.29
C GLY A 12 20.98 5.31 -14.12
N GLY A 13 20.27 4.21 -14.40
CA GLY A 13 19.69 3.33 -13.38
C GLY A 13 18.42 3.88 -12.71
N VAL A 14 17.74 4.81 -13.37
CA VAL A 14 16.43 5.33 -12.94
C VAL A 14 15.35 4.57 -13.70
N THR A 15 14.32 4.09 -13.03
CA THR A 15 13.13 3.56 -13.70
C THR A 15 12.05 4.63 -13.73
N LEU A 16 11.55 4.98 -14.91
CA LEU A 16 10.36 5.83 -15.06
C LEU A 16 9.10 4.99 -14.87
N LEU A 17 8.16 5.45 -14.07
CA LEU A 17 6.88 4.80 -13.82
C LEU A 17 5.78 5.35 -14.76
N PRO A 18 4.70 4.58 -14.99
CA PRO A 18 3.57 5.00 -15.82
C PRO A 18 2.95 6.35 -15.42
N ASN A 19 2.84 6.65 -14.12
CA ASN A 19 2.31 7.91 -13.61
C ASN A 19 3.29 9.12 -13.66
N GLY A 20 4.45 8.99 -14.30
CA GLY A 20 5.45 10.05 -14.40
C GLY A 20 6.37 10.21 -13.18
N TRP A 21 6.16 9.43 -12.11
CA TRP A 21 7.16 9.26 -11.06
C TRP A 21 8.35 8.46 -11.57
N SER A 22 9.45 8.51 -10.85
CA SER A 22 10.61 7.66 -11.11
C SER A 22 11.09 7.00 -9.83
N ILE A 23 11.78 5.87 -9.94
CA ILE A 23 12.43 5.22 -8.82
C ILE A 23 13.91 5.05 -9.10
N LYS A 24 14.70 5.35 -8.05
CA LYS A 24 16.14 5.13 -7.97
C LYS A 24 16.46 4.80 -6.52
N PRO A 25 16.22 3.56 -6.09
CA PRO A 25 16.29 3.19 -4.68
C PRO A 25 17.70 3.35 -4.09
N ALA A 26 17.76 3.69 -2.82
CA ALA A 26 18.98 3.60 -2.02
C ALA A 26 19.27 2.15 -1.61
N GLY A 27 20.54 1.85 -1.36
CA GLY A 27 20.96 0.55 -0.85
C GLY A 27 20.89 -0.58 -1.91
N GLU A 28 21.07 -1.80 -1.44
CA GLU A 28 20.94 -3.00 -2.26
C GLU A 28 19.47 -3.37 -2.46
N GLN A 29 19.13 -3.88 -3.64
CA GLN A 29 17.77 -4.33 -3.96
C GLN A 29 17.75 -5.84 -4.13
N ILE A 30 16.95 -6.53 -3.32
CA ILE A 30 16.75 -7.99 -3.37
C ILE A 30 15.37 -8.26 -3.98
N GLU A 31 15.30 -9.13 -4.99
CA GLU A 31 14.01 -9.53 -5.57
C GLU A 31 13.19 -10.39 -4.59
N LEU A 32 11.90 -10.11 -4.49
CA LEU A 32 10.95 -10.82 -3.62
C LEU A 32 9.83 -11.50 -4.41
N GLY A 33 8.87 -12.08 -3.68
CA GLY A 33 7.64 -12.65 -4.24
C GLY A 33 6.63 -11.58 -4.63
N ASP A 34 5.39 -11.98 -4.79
CA ASP A 34 4.31 -11.09 -5.19
C ASP A 34 3.78 -10.27 -4.01
N PHE A 35 3.73 -8.95 -4.15
CA PHE A 35 3.23 -7.97 -3.18
C PHE A 35 3.56 -8.30 -1.70
N PRO A 36 4.84 -8.14 -1.26
CA PRO A 36 5.21 -8.31 0.15
C PRO A 36 4.46 -7.30 1.02
N THR A 37 3.60 -7.76 1.93
CA THR A 37 2.72 -6.89 2.74
C THR A 37 3.26 -6.58 4.13
N HIS A 38 4.13 -7.43 4.68
CA HIS A 38 4.69 -7.25 6.02
C HIS A 38 6.08 -7.88 6.13
N LEU A 39 6.95 -7.22 6.88
CA LEU A 39 8.29 -7.64 7.25
C LEU A 39 8.40 -7.63 8.79
N GLU A 40 8.93 -8.71 9.35
CA GLU A 40 9.25 -8.78 10.78
C GLU A 40 10.66 -9.34 11.00
N VAL A 41 11.42 -8.69 11.89
CA VAL A 41 12.75 -9.13 12.29
C VAL A 41 12.62 -10.03 13.53
N SER A 42 13.35 -11.14 13.55
CA SER A 42 13.37 -12.06 14.70
C SER A 42 13.88 -11.36 15.97
N PRO A 43 13.48 -11.80 17.18
CA PRO A 43 13.89 -11.15 18.43
C PRO A 43 15.41 -11.06 18.63
N ASP A 44 16.18 -12.01 18.09
CA ASP A 44 17.64 -12.01 18.13
C ASP A 44 18.30 -11.20 17.00
N GLY A 45 17.51 -10.63 16.08
CA GLY A 45 17.95 -9.81 14.97
C GLY A 45 18.60 -10.56 13.81
N LYS A 46 18.70 -11.89 13.87
CA LYS A 46 19.41 -12.68 12.85
C LYS A 46 18.60 -12.94 11.60
N PHE A 47 17.28 -13.00 11.72
CA PHE A 47 16.39 -13.36 10.61
C PHE A 47 15.34 -12.28 10.38
N ALA A 48 14.86 -12.20 9.15
CA ALA A 48 13.75 -11.38 8.74
C ALA A 48 12.74 -12.23 7.97
N ALA A 49 11.51 -12.32 8.46
CA ALA A 49 10.41 -12.97 7.78
C ALA A 49 9.64 -11.94 6.93
N VAL A 50 9.29 -12.32 5.70
CA VAL A 50 8.56 -11.49 4.74
C VAL A 50 7.31 -12.22 4.28
N LEU A 51 6.16 -11.62 4.57
CA LEU A 51 4.85 -12.13 4.15
C LEU A 51 4.44 -11.54 2.80
N HIS A 52 4.11 -12.40 1.85
CA HIS A 52 3.66 -12.06 0.50
C HIS A 52 2.17 -12.37 0.37
N ALA A 53 1.36 -11.37 0.01
CA ALA A 53 -0.10 -11.49 -0.07
C ALA A 53 -0.66 -10.78 -1.32
N GLY A 54 0.04 -10.93 -2.45
CA GLY A 54 -0.39 -10.42 -3.76
C GLY A 54 -1.42 -11.29 -4.46
N TYR A 55 -1.61 -11.07 -5.76
CA TYR A 55 -2.56 -11.81 -6.58
C TYR A 55 -2.14 -13.29 -6.76
N GLY A 56 -0.86 -13.51 -7.01
CA GLY A 56 -0.23 -14.79 -7.28
C GLY A 56 0.02 -15.63 -6.03
N THR A 57 1.27 -16.06 -5.88
CA THR A 57 1.68 -16.97 -4.80
C THR A 57 1.75 -16.22 -3.48
N HIS A 58 0.96 -16.67 -2.51
CA HIS A 58 1.12 -16.31 -1.12
C HIS A 58 2.24 -17.15 -0.50
N GLU A 59 3.17 -16.51 0.19
CA GLU A 59 4.31 -17.20 0.80
C GLU A 59 4.93 -16.39 1.95
N VAL A 60 5.59 -17.09 2.86
CA VAL A 60 6.52 -16.50 3.82
C VAL A 60 7.93 -16.86 3.41
N LYS A 61 8.78 -15.85 3.18
CA LYS A 61 10.22 -16.03 2.98
C LYS A 61 10.98 -15.60 4.22
N VAL A 62 12.03 -16.34 4.57
CA VAL A 62 12.93 -15.99 5.68
C VAL A 62 14.31 -15.67 5.13
N MET A 63 14.81 -14.49 5.45
CA MET A 63 16.15 -14.01 5.11
C MET A 63 17.05 -14.02 6.34
N GLU A 64 18.29 -14.48 6.22
CA GLU A 64 19.33 -14.18 7.21
C GLU A 64 19.83 -12.74 6.99
N VAL A 65 19.68 -11.89 8.01
CA VAL A 65 19.89 -10.44 7.90
C VAL A 65 21.34 -10.10 7.54
N ALA A 66 22.31 -10.71 8.24
CA ALA A 66 23.72 -10.39 8.07
C ALA A 66 24.26 -10.79 6.69
N SER A 67 23.87 -11.97 6.18
CA SER A 67 24.33 -12.46 4.87
C SER A 67 23.43 -12.03 3.71
N ARG A 68 22.23 -11.51 4.01
CA ARG A 68 21.18 -11.11 3.06
C ARG A 68 20.68 -12.26 2.19
N LYS A 69 20.84 -13.50 2.65
CA LYS A 69 20.42 -14.69 1.91
C LYS A 69 19.04 -15.14 2.33
N MET A 70 18.19 -15.43 1.34
CA MET A 70 16.93 -16.15 1.57
C MET A 70 17.26 -17.59 1.97
N ILE A 71 16.87 -17.97 3.19
CA ILE A 71 17.15 -19.28 3.79
C ILE A 71 16.03 -20.27 3.47
N SER A 72 14.77 -19.83 3.60
CA SER A 72 13.61 -20.68 3.36
C SER A 72 12.44 -19.90 2.77
N SER A 73 11.53 -20.64 2.12
CA SER A 73 10.21 -20.15 1.72
C SER A 73 9.16 -21.23 1.99
N VAL A 74 7.98 -20.80 2.45
CA VAL A 74 6.79 -21.65 2.60
C VAL A 74 5.62 -21.02 1.86
N ILE A 75 5.04 -21.77 0.91
CA ILE A 75 3.84 -21.38 0.18
C ILE A 75 2.61 -21.65 1.03
N LEU A 76 1.65 -20.73 0.99
CA LEU A 76 0.40 -20.78 1.74
C LEU A 76 -0.79 -20.51 0.80
N ASP A 77 -1.97 -21.01 1.14
CA ASP A 77 -3.16 -20.82 0.31
C ASP A 77 -3.74 -19.40 0.48
N GLN A 78 -3.88 -18.96 1.73
CA GLN A 78 -4.42 -17.66 2.12
C GLN A 78 -3.60 -17.05 3.26
N VAL A 79 -3.23 -15.78 3.12
CA VAL A 79 -2.55 -14.97 4.14
C VAL A 79 -2.89 -13.50 3.96
N PHE A 80 -2.74 -12.70 5.02
CA PHE A 80 -2.89 -11.24 4.93
C PHE A 80 -2.26 -10.51 6.10
N TYR A 81 -1.25 -9.68 5.85
CA TYR A 81 -0.61 -8.75 6.80
C TYR A 81 -0.04 -9.36 8.10
N GLY A 82 -0.82 -10.00 8.98
CA GLY A 82 -0.38 -10.51 10.28
C GLY A 82 0.82 -11.46 10.23
N LEU A 83 1.91 -11.06 10.88
CA LEU A 83 3.17 -11.78 10.98
C LEU A 83 3.80 -11.47 12.35
N ARG A 84 4.03 -12.50 13.17
CA ARG A 84 4.59 -12.32 14.53
C ARG A 84 5.50 -13.46 14.95
N PHE A 85 6.75 -13.17 15.32
CA PHE A 85 7.61 -14.11 16.04
C PHE A 85 7.19 -14.24 17.51
N SER A 86 7.32 -15.44 18.07
CA SER A 86 7.31 -15.61 19.54
C SER A 86 8.48 -14.85 20.16
N SER A 87 8.40 -14.56 21.45
CA SER A 87 9.42 -13.74 22.14
C SER A 87 10.82 -14.34 22.16
N ASP A 88 10.91 -15.66 22.11
CA ASP A 88 12.14 -16.43 22.01
C ASP A 88 12.55 -16.70 20.54
N GLY A 89 11.73 -16.30 19.58
CA GLY A 89 11.92 -16.53 18.15
C GLY A 89 11.75 -17.99 17.71
N SER A 90 11.28 -18.89 18.58
CA SER A 90 11.13 -20.32 18.26
C SER A 90 9.88 -20.64 17.43
N LEU A 91 8.90 -19.73 17.39
CA LEU A 91 7.69 -19.83 16.60
C LEU A 91 7.49 -18.59 15.73
N LEU A 92 6.86 -18.79 14.58
CA LEU A 92 6.34 -17.73 13.73
C LEU A 92 4.84 -17.95 13.49
N TYR A 93 4.04 -16.93 13.82
CA TYR A 93 2.60 -16.88 13.60
C TYR A 93 2.31 -16.04 12.36
N VAL A 94 1.46 -16.58 11.49
CA VAL A 94 1.12 -15.96 10.21
C VAL A 94 -0.39 -15.99 10.06
N SER A 95 -1.00 -14.85 9.73
CA SER A 95 -2.43 -14.79 9.49
C SER A 95 -2.85 -15.65 8.29
N GLY A 96 -3.98 -16.33 8.40
CA GLY A 96 -4.55 -17.16 7.34
C GLY A 96 -5.57 -16.45 6.44
N ALA A 97 -5.78 -15.15 6.60
CA ALA A 97 -6.80 -14.38 5.87
C ALA A 97 -8.16 -15.10 5.80
N GLU A 98 -8.63 -15.43 4.59
CA GLU A 98 -9.91 -16.11 4.36
C GLU A 98 -9.98 -17.56 4.89
N ASP A 99 -8.86 -18.14 5.31
CA ASP A 99 -8.81 -19.47 5.94
C ASP A 99 -9.25 -19.46 7.42
N GLU A 100 -9.39 -18.27 8.01
CA GLU A 100 -9.86 -18.02 9.39
C GLU A 100 -9.03 -18.72 10.46
N CYS A 101 -7.75 -18.95 10.15
CA CYS A 101 -6.79 -19.56 11.05
C CYS A 101 -5.54 -18.69 11.17
N ILE A 102 -4.71 -19.08 12.12
CA ILE A 102 -3.33 -18.60 12.25
C ILE A 102 -2.46 -19.79 11.90
N HIS A 103 -1.70 -19.67 10.82
CA HIS A 103 -0.65 -20.64 10.50
C HIS A 103 0.47 -20.49 11.53
N VAL A 104 0.98 -21.61 12.02
CA VAL A 104 2.03 -21.63 13.04
C VAL A 104 3.20 -22.45 12.52
N PHE A 105 4.39 -21.89 12.64
CA PHE A 105 5.63 -22.53 12.25
C PHE A 105 6.58 -22.62 13.42
N GLN A 106 7.21 -23.77 13.61
CA GLN A 106 8.47 -23.83 14.33
C GLN A 106 9.55 -23.16 13.49
N HIS A 107 10.27 -22.23 14.10
CA HIS A 107 11.38 -21.52 13.50
C HIS A 107 12.69 -21.95 14.15
N ARG A 108 13.63 -22.40 13.33
CA ARG A 108 14.97 -22.78 13.76
C ARG A 108 15.98 -22.48 12.66
N ASP A 109 16.97 -21.64 12.96
CA ASP A 109 18.06 -21.29 12.05
C ASP A 109 17.57 -20.83 10.65
N GLY A 110 16.46 -20.07 10.62
CA GLY A 110 15.85 -19.56 9.39
C GLY A 110 14.92 -20.53 8.66
N TYR A 111 14.81 -21.79 9.11
CA TYR A 111 13.88 -22.76 8.54
C TYR A 111 12.54 -22.74 9.27
N LEU A 112 11.46 -22.90 8.50
CA LEU A 112 10.09 -22.96 9.00
C LEU A 112 9.52 -24.37 8.84
N THR A 113 9.04 -24.96 9.93
CA THR A 113 8.32 -26.24 9.93
C THR A 113 6.89 -26.01 10.37
N ALA A 114 5.94 -26.27 9.48
CA ALA A 114 4.52 -26.10 9.79
C ALA A 114 4.11 -27.02 10.94
N ILE A 115 3.39 -26.46 11.90
CA ILE A 115 2.68 -27.22 12.94
C ILE A 115 1.18 -26.94 12.85
N GLN A 116 0.40 -27.53 13.74
CA GLN A 116 -1.05 -27.41 13.72
C GLN A 116 -1.48 -25.93 13.75
N PRO A 117 -2.23 -25.44 12.75
CA PRO A 117 -2.75 -24.07 12.76
C PRO A 117 -3.78 -23.88 13.88
N LEU A 118 -3.87 -22.66 14.38
CA LEU A 118 -4.88 -22.25 15.36
C LEU A 118 -6.13 -21.78 14.61
N GLN A 119 -7.20 -22.56 14.64
CA GLN A 119 -8.47 -22.17 14.03
C GLN A 119 -9.19 -21.14 14.91
N ILE A 120 -9.64 -20.03 14.33
CA ILE A 120 -10.33 -18.96 15.07
C ILE A 120 -11.84 -19.20 15.12
N VAL A 121 -12.45 -19.40 13.95
CA VAL A 121 -13.88 -19.67 13.76
C VAL A 121 -14.09 -20.84 12.80
N GLU A 122 -15.31 -21.34 12.67
CA GLU A 122 -15.63 -22.32 11.64
C GLU A 122 -15.42 -21.72 10.24
N LYS A 123 -14.90 -22.50 9.29
CA LYS A 123 -14.53 -22.05 7.93
C LYS A 123 -15.65 -21.40 7.09
N LYS A 124 -16.89 -21.41 7.57
CA LYS A 124 -18.07 -20.84 6.91
C LYS A 124 -18.37 -19.42 7.38
N GLU A 125 -17.75 -18.98 8.47
CA GLU A 125 -17.93 -17.65 9.02
C GLU A 125 -17.08 -16.64 8.22
N THR A 126 -17.36 -15.35 8.41
CA THR A 126 -16.55 -14.28 7.83
C THR A 126 -15.67 -13.73 8.94
N PHE A 127 -14.43 -14.21 9.02
CA PHE A 127 -13.36 -13.66 9.86
C PHE A 127 -12.05 -13.68 9.06
N VAL A 128 -11.84 -12.64 8.25
CA VAL A 128 -10.60 -12.50 7.47
C VAL A 128 -9.48 -12.09 8.43
N VAL A 129 -8.58 -13.02 8.73
CA VAL A 129 -7.50 -12.84 9.72
C VAL A 129 -6.49 -11.81 9.20
N SER A 130 -6.31 -10.70 9.91
CA SER A 130 -5.34 -9.65 9.59
C SER A 130 -4.25 -9.52 10.66
N GLY A 131 -4.02 -8.34 11.22
CA GLY A 131 -2.99 -8.10 12.22
C GLY A 131 -3.18 -8.94 13.48
N LEU A 132 -2.07 -9.30 14.12
CA LEU A 132 -2.03 -10.13 15.31
C LEU A 132 -0.85 -9.74 16.20
N ASP A 133 -1.03 -9.86 17.53
CA ASP A 133 0.03 -9.65 18.52
C ASP A 133 -0.10 -10.67 19.67
N ILE A 134 1.02 -10.95 20.33
CA ILE A 134 1.11 -12.01 21.35
C ILE A 134 1.03 -11.39 22.75
N HIS A 135 -0.02 -11.72 23.49
CA HIS A 135 -0.11 -11.42 24.90
C HIS A 135 0.57 -12.52 25.72
N LYS A 136 1.86 -12.32 26.01
CA LYS A 136 2.74 -13.32 26.62
C LYS A 136 2.23 -13.82 27.97
N ALA A 137 1.72 -12.92 28.81
CA ALA A 137 1.36 -13.23 30.20
C ALA A 137 0.20 -14.23 30.32
N SER A 138 -0.70 -14.29 29.34
CA SER A 138 -1.80 -15.28 29.32
C SER A 138 -1.70 -16.29 28.19
N GLU A 139 -0.55 -16.34 27.50
CA GLU A 139 -0.27 -17.27 26.38
C GLU A 139 -1.39 -17.28 25.34
N GLN A 140 -1.76 -16.10 24.84
CA GLN A 140 -2.78 -15.93 23.81
C GLN A 140 -2.34 -14.94 22.74
N LEU A 141 -2.89 -15.11 21.55
CA LEU A 141 -2.87 -14.13 20.47
C LEU A 141 -4.11 -13.25 20.56
N ILE A 142 -3.94 -11.96 20.30
CA ILE A 142 -5.04 -11.05 19.97
C ILE A 142 -4.99 -10.83 18.48
N VAL A 143 -6.12 -10.98 17.79
CA VAL A 143 -6.17 -11.10 16.34
C VAL A 143 -7.30 -10.27 15.77
N CYS A 144 -7.02 -9.51 14.72
CA CYS A 144 -8.00 -8.71 14.00
C CYS A 144 -8.78 -9.54 12.98
N GLY A 145 -10.10 -9.36 12.94
CA GLY A 145 -10.98 -9.89 11.90
C GLY A 145 -11.43 -8.77 10.96
N LEU A 146 -10.67 -8.56 9.89
CA LEU A 146 -10.79 -7.40 9.00
C LEU A 146 -12.22 -7.19 8.45
N TYR A 147 -12.89 -8.27 8.07
CA TYR A 147 -14.26 -8.23 7.52
C TYR A 147 -15.35 -8.66 8.51
N SER A 148 -14.99 -8.88 9.79
CA SER A 148 -15.93 -9.37 10.80
C SER A 148 -16.38 -8.31 11.79
N ASP A 149 -15.75 -7.13 11.80
CA ASP A 149 -15.92 -6.11 12.84
C ASP A 149 -15.67 -6.66 14.26
N LYS A 150 -14.66 -7.54 14.40
CA LYS A 150 -14.32 -8.17 15.68
C LYS A 150 -12.81 -8.29 15.85
N ILE A 151 -12.40 -8.46 17.10
CA ILE A 151 -11.13 -9.10 17.44
C ILE A 151 -11.37 -10.42 18.14
N ALA A 152 -10.41 -11.33 18.01
CA ALA A 152 -10.39 -12.61 18.68
C ALA A 152 -9.22 -12.70 19.67
N PHE A 153 -9.49 -13.26 20.84
CA PHE A 153 -8.50 -13.73 21.80
C PHE A 153 -8.36 -15.24 21.57
N VAL A 154 -7.22 -15.65 21.03
CA VAL A 154 -6.93 -17.03 20.58
C VAL A 154 -5.89 -17.63 21.51
N PRO A 155 -6.26 -18.57 22.39
CA PRO A 155 -5.31 -19.28 23.24
C PRO A 155 -4.25 -20.01 22.40
N LEU A 156 -2.99 -19.99 22.84
CA LEU A 156 -1.92 -20.77 22.20
C LEU A 156 -2.05 -22.27 22.51
N SER A 157 -2.78 -22.61 23.57
CA SER A 157 -3.12 -23.99 23.95
C SER A 157 -4.46 -24.41 23.32
N SER A 158 -4.49 -25.60 22.69
CA SER A 158 -5.66 -26.08 21.93
C SER A 158 -6.85 -26.54 22.80
N ASP A 159 -6.69 -26.53 24.12
CA ASP A 159 -7.72 -26.91 25.09
C ASP A 159 -8.75 -25.81 25.35
N ARG A 160 -8.43 -24.56 25.00
CA ARG A 160 -9.30 -23.39 25.20
C ARG A 160 -9.78 -22.86 23.86
N ARG A 161 -11.06 -22.52 23.80
CA ARG A 161 -11.68 -21.94 22.61
C ARG A 161 -11.37 -20.45 22.50
N PRO A 162 -11.27 -19.90 21.28
CA PRO A 162 -11.23 -18.47 21.07
C PRO A 162 -12.43 -17.75 21.68
N SER A 163 -12.20 -16.51 22.10
CA SER A 163 -13.22 -15.56 22.58
C SER A 163 -13.15 -14.28 21.78
N PHE A 164 -14.22 -13.48 21.77
CA PHE A 164 -14.39 -12.38 20.81
C PHE A 164 -14.86 -11.10 21.46
N VAL A 165 -14.40 -9.98 20.91
CA VAL A 165 -14.91 -8.64 21.23
C VAL A 165 -15.45 -8.01 19.96
N ASP A 166 -16.73 -7.65 19.98
CA ASP A 166 -17.37 -6.92 18.89
C ASP A 166 -16.88 -5.47 18.85
N LEU A 167 -16.64 -4.98 17.64
CA LEU A 167 -16.30 -3.60 17.33
C LEU A 167 -17.48 -2.94 16.57
N PRO A 168 -17.48 -1.61 16.41
CA PRO A 168 -18.51 -0.96 15.61
C PRO A 168 -18.62 -1.55 14.21
N LYS A 169 -19.84 -1.62 13.67
CA LYS A 169 -20.04 -2.11 12.30
C LYS A 169 -19.29 -1.25 11.28
N GLY A 170 -18.65 -1.89 10.30
CA GLY A 170 -17.82 -1.23 9.29
C GLY A 170 -16.52 -0.66 9.85
N SER A 171 -15.98 -1.26 10.92
CA SER A 171 -14.75 -0.82 11.57
C SER A 171 -13.48 -1.22 10.81
N PHE A 172 -13.50 -2.37 10.13
CA PHE A 172 -12.34 -2.96 9.45
C PHE A 172 -11.06 -2.98 10.31
N PRO A 173 -11.00 -3.85 11.33
CA PRO A 173 -9.83 -4.00 12.19
C PRO A 173 -8.60 -4.43 11.39
N TYR A 174 -7.58 -3.59 11.36
CA TYR A 174 -6.40 -3.80 10.52
C TYR A 174 -5.23 -4.39 11.31
N GLU A 175 -4.74 -3.65 12.32
CA GLU A 175 -3.64 -4.07 13.19
C GLU A 175 -4.06 -4.03 14.66
N VAL A 176 -3.42 -4.89 15.47
CA VAL A 176 -3.47 -4.83 16.92
C VAL A 176 -2.07 -4.70 17.51
N LYS A 177 -1.93 -3.84 18.52
CA LYS A 177 -0.71 -3.64 19.29
C LYS A 177 -0.99 -3.71 20.79
N ILE A 178 -0.28 -4.57 21.49
CA ILE A 178 -0.38 -4.68 22.95
C ILE A 178 0.52 -3.63 23.61
N ALA A 179 0.00 -2.93 24.62
CA ALA A 179 0.78 -1.97 25.40
C ALA A 179 1.90 -2.66 26.20
N PRO A 180 3.02 -1.96 26.48
CA PRO A 180 4.12 -2.55 27.25
C PRO A 180 3.72 -3.10 28.63
N ASP A 181 2.72 -2.49 29.27
CA ASP A 181 2.17 -2.96 30.55
C ASP A 181 1.30 -4.23 30.45
N SER A 182 1.05 -4.71 29.23
CA SER A 182 0.25 -5.88 28.89
C SER A 182 -1.21 -5.83 29.39
N LYS A 183 -1.73 -4.65 29.76
CA LYS A 183 -3.12 -4.51 30.24
C LYS A 183 -4.10 -4.19 29.13
N PHE A 184 -3.64 -3.43 28.14
CA PHE A 184 -4.48 -2.95 27.05
C PHE A 184 -3.94 -3.37 25.68
N ALA A 185 -4.85 -3.68 24.77
CA ALA A 185 -4.57 -3.81 23.35
C ALA A 185 -5.20 -2.64 22.59
N PHE A 186 -4.52 -2.17 21.55
CA PHE A 186 -4.93 -1.07 20.71
C PHE A 186 -5.13 -1.59 19.30
N VAL A 187 -6.25 -1.27 18.67
CA VAL A 187 -6.63 -1.81 17.38
C VAL A 187 -6.89 -0.67 16.41
N SER A 188 -6.16 -0.63 15.29
CA SER A 188 -6.40 0.37 14.24
C SER A 188 -7.60 -0.07 13.39
N LEU A 189 -8.54 0.86 13.19
CA LEU A 189 -9.80 0.62 12.51
C LEU A 189 -9.84 1.45 11.23
N TRP A 190 -9.58 0.84 10.08
CA TRP A 190 -9.54 1.56 8.80
C TRP A 190 -10.86 2.27 8.52
N GLY A 191 -11.99 1.55 8.60
CA GLY A 191 -13.32 2.10 8.33
C GLY A 191 -13.86 3.01 9.43
N GLY A 192 -13.24 2.98 10.62
CA GLY A 192 -13.64 3.80 11.76
C GLY A 192 -12.96 5.16 11.84
N ALA A 193 -11.85 5.36 11.09
CA ALA A 193 -10.87 6.44 11.32
C ALA A 193 -10.57 6.58 12.83
N ALA A 194 -10.30 5.44 13.47
CA ALA A 194 -10.27 5.33 14.92
C ALA A 194 -9.28 4.27 15.40
N VAL A 195 -8.84 4.41 16.66
CA VAL A 195 -8.16 3.37 17.43
C VAL A 195 -9.11 2.88 18.52
N ALA A 196 -9.36 1.58 18.55
CA ALA A 196 -10.07 0.93 19.65
C ALA A 196 -9.09 0.55 20.76
N ARG A 197 -9.38 0.95 21.99
CA ARG A 197 -8.67 0.51 23.20
C ARG A 197 -9.45 -0.60 23.88
N ILE A 198 -8.80 -1.74 24.05
CA ILE A 198 -9.37 -2.98 24.57
C ILE A 198 -8.72 -3.31 25.91
N ASP A 199 -9.52 -3.58 26.93
CA ASP A 199 -9.04 -4.20 28.16
C ASP A 199 -8.83 -5.71 27.91
N ILE A 200 -7.62 -6.20 28.13
CA ILE A 200 -7.24 -7.59 27.83
C ILE A 200 -7.82 -8.55 28.87
N ALA A 201 -7.91 -8.13 30.14
CA ALA A 201 -8.37 -8.99 31.23
C ALA A 201 -9.90 -9.13 31.20
N GLU A 202 -10.61 -8.04 30.97
CA GLU A 202 -12.07 -8.03 30.82
C GLU A 202 -12.53 -8.45 29.42
N GLN A 203 -11.62 -8.50 28.44
CA GLN A 203 -11.92 -8.68 27.02
C GLN A 203 -13.03 -7.74 26.57
N LYS A 204 -12.78 -6.43 26.70
CA LYS A 204 -13.83 -5.42 26.51
C LYS A 204 -13.32 -4.21 25.76
N LEU A 205 -14.12 -3.73 24.81
CA LEU A 205 -13.92 -2.43 24.20
C LEU A 205 -14.17 -1.33 25.24
N MET A 206 -13.11 -0.59 25.59
CA MET A 206 -13.17 0.47 26.59
C MET A 206 -13.43 1.83 25.97
N GLN A 207 -12.71 2.15 24.89
CA GLN A 207 -12.74 3.46 24.25
C GLN A 207 -12.53 3.36 22.74
N LEU A 208 -13.09 4.31 22.02
CA LEU A 208 -12.84 4.54 20.59
C LEU A 208 -12.27 5.94 20.43
N TRP A 209 -11.01 6.03 20.03
CA TRP A 209 -10.31 7.28 19.86
C TRP A 209 -10.29 7.68 18.40
N LYS A 210 -10.84 8.85 18.08
CA LYS A 210 -10.84 9.36 16.71
C LYS A 210 -9.43 9.78 16.31
N VAL A 211 -9.02 9.34 15.13
CA VAL A 211 -7.76 9.71 14.47
C VAL A 211 -8.05 10.15 13.03
N ARG A 212 -7.03 10.12 12.18
CA ARG A 212 -7.16 10.45 10.76
C ARG A 212 -7.56 9.23 9.93
N SER A 213 -7.80 9.43 8.64
CA SER A 213 -8.33 8.39 7.76
C SER A 213 -7.32 7.24 7.58
N HIS A 214 -7.85 6.02 7.57
CA HIS A 214 -7.11 4.75 7.43
C HIS A 214 -5.92 4.60 8.39
N PRO A 215 -6.16 4.48 9.71
CA PRO A 215 -5.08 4.19 10.64
C PRO A 215 -4.46 2.81 10.36
N THR A 216 -3.12 2.73 10.27
CA THR A 216 -2.34 1.54 9.91
C THR A 216 -1.53 1.02 11.10
N GLU A 217 -0.19 1.03 11.01
CA GLU A 217 0.75 0.54 12.02
C GLU A 217 0.76 1.41 13.27
N MET A 218 0.97 0.76 14.41
CA MET A 218 1.01 1.41 15.71
C MET A 218 2.26 1.05 16.51
N LEU A 219 2.88 2.07 17.13
CA LEU A 219 4.08 1.92 17.95
C LEU A 219 3.97 2.71 19.25
N PHE A 220 4.51 2.14 20.33
CA PHE A 220 4.61 2.82 21.61
C PHE A 220 5.98 3.49 21.77
N VAL A 221 5.97 4.69 22.34
CA VAL A 221 7.16 5.40 22.84
C VAL A 221 6.92 5.87 24.27
N ASP A 222 7.93 6.50 24.87
CA ASP A 222 7.85 7.12 26.20
C ASP A 222 7.37 6.14 27.29
N ASP A 223 7.91 4.91 27.24
CA ASP A 223 7.56 3.80 28.12
C ASP A 223 6.05 3.45 28.09
N GLY A 224 5.47 3.49 26.89
CA GLY A 224 4.07 3.16 26.65
C GLY A 224 3.08 4.30 26.89
N LYS A 225 3.55 5.51 27.21
CA LYS A 225 2.67 6.67 27.45
C LYS A 225 2.17 7.32 26.18
N THR A 226 2.83 7.09 25.05
CA THR A 226 2.45 7.68 23.77
C THR A 226 2.35 6.62 22.70
N LEU A 227 1.24 6.62 21.97
CA LEU A 227 0.94 5.73 20.86
C LEU A 227 1.04 6.51 19.54
N LEU A 228 1.93 6.08 18.65
CA LEU A 228 2.04 6.58 17.29
C LEU A 228 1.11 5.77 16.39
N VAL A 229 0.39 6.44 15.50
CA VAL A 229 -0.56 5.82 14.57
C VAL A 229 -0.32 6.38 13.17
N GLY A 230 0.15 5.56 12.24
CA GLY A 230 0.20 5.93 10.81
C GLY A 230 -1.22 6.04 10.24
N CYS A 231 -1.47 7.00 9.35
CA CYS A 231 -2.78 7.24 8.74
C CYS A 231 -2.64 7.36 7.22
N SER A 232 -2.83 6.25 6.51
CA SER A 232 -2.43 6.11 5.11
C SER A 232 -3.26 6.96 4.14
N ASP A 233 -4.47 7.38 4.54
CA ASP A 233 -5.32 8.25 3.71
C ASP A 233 -5.28 9.73 4.14
N ASP A 234 -4.36 10.14 5.03
CA ASP A 234 -4.20 11.54 5.50
C ASP A 234 -2.72 12.04 5.49
N ASN A 235 -1.80 11.27 4.91
CA ASN A 235 -0.35 11.54 4.88
C ASN A 235 0.28 11.78 6.25
N SER A 236 -0.30 11.26 7.33
CA SER A 236 0.07 11.65 8.69
C SER A 236 0.47 10.51 9.60
N VAL A 237 1.25 10.85 10.63
CA VAL A 237 1.43 10.03 11.84
C VAL A 237 0.91 10.83 13.02
N VAL A 238 -0.06 10.27 13.75
CA VAL A 238 -0.68 10.91 14.92
C VAL A 238 -0.05 10.36 16.20
N PHE A 239 0.38 11.25 17.10
CA PHE A 239 0.80 10.88 18.45
C PHE A 239 -0.36 11.05 19.42
N LEU A 240 -0.78 9.97 20.05
CA LEU A 240 -1.85 9.94 21.04
C LEU A 240 -1.27 9.72 22.44
N ASP A 241 -1.83 10.40 23.43
CA ASP A 241 -1.68 9.97 24.83
C ASP A 241 -2.33 8.58 25.00
N ALA A 242 -1.54 7.59 25.42
CA ALA A 242 -1.97 6.19 25.49
C ALA A 242 -2.94 5.89 26.65
N MET A 243 -3.26 6.88 27.49
CA MET A 243 -4.28 6.75 28.53
C MET A 243 -5.59 7.42 28.13
N THR A 244 -5.52 8.61 27.51
CA THR A 244 -6.70 9.44 27.23
C THR A 244 -7.16 9.39 25.77
N GLY A 245 -6.28 9.04 24.84
CA GLY A 245 -6.52 9.10 23.40
C GLY A 245 -6.42 10.52 22.82
N GLU A 246 -5.93 11.48 23.59
CA GLU A 246 -5.77 12.86 23.13
C GLU A 246 -4.60 12.98 22.14
N SER A 247 -4.85 13.57 20.97
CA SER A 247 -3.82 13.89 19.98
C SER A 247 -2.89 14.99 20.49
N LYS A 248 -1.62 14.65 20.70
CA LYS A 248 -0.57 15.58 21.18
C LYS A 248 0.21 16.22 20.05
N GLU A 249 0.39 15.50 18.94
CA GLU A 249 1.19 15.92 17.80
C GLU A 249 0.73 15.18 16.54
N VAL A 250 0.84 15.83 15.37
CA VAL A 250 0.54 15.22 14.06
C VAL A 250 1.69 15.55 13.11
N LEU A 251 2.37 14.53 12.61
CA LEU A 251 3.43 14.67 11.62
C LEU A 251 2.85 14.63 10.22
N GLN A 252 3.32 15.52 9.36
CA GLN A 252 3.11 15.45 7.92
C GLN A 252 4.28 14.69 7.29
N THR A 253 3.97 13.64 6.54
CA THR A 253 4.95 12.71 5.96
C THR A 253 5.23 12.97 4.49
N ALA A 254 4.41 13.80 3.84
CA ALA A 254 4.54 14.12 2.43
C ALA A 254 5.84 14.88 2.08
N LEU A 255 6.27 14.77 0.82
CA LEU A 255 7.42 15.51 0.27
C LEU A 255 7.27 17.03 0.41
N TYR A 256 6.06 17.56 0.34
CA TYR A 256 5.78 18.98 0.47
C TYR A 256 4.68 19.20 1.51
N ALA A 257 4.82 20.24 2.34
CA ALA A 257 3.82 20.58 3.36
C ALA A 257 2.44 20.92 2.79
N THR A 258 2.37 21.33 1.52
CA THR A 258 1.16 21.68 0.77
C THR A 258 0.63 20.53 -0.09
N ALA A 259 1.27 19.36 -0.05
CA ALA A 259 0.81 18.20 -0.81
C ALA A 259 -0.59 17.76 -0.35
N LYS A 260 -1.42 17.36 -1.31
CA LYS A 260 -2.70 16.72 -1.03
C LYS A 260 -2.47 15.29 -0.53
N ASN A 261 -3.52 14.67 0.01
CA ASN A 261 -3.51 13.26 0.43
C ASN A 261 -3.10 12.36 -0.74
N GLY A 262 -2.34 11.30 -0.45
CA GLY A 262 -1.74 10.39 -1.45
C GLY A 262 -0.22 10.20 -1.30
N SER A 263 0.35 10.37 -0.10
CA SER A 263 1.70 9.91 0.25
C SER A 263 1.68 8.51 0.87
N THR A 264 0.57 8.15 1.50
CA THR A 264 0.24 6.78 1.88
C THR A 264 1.23 6.17 2.89
N PRO A 265 1.33 6.73 4.12
CA PRO A 265 2.18 6.21 5.18
C PRO A 265 1.67 4.85 5.68
N ASN A 266 2.20 3.78 5.08
CA ASN A 266 1.71 2.42 5.25
C ASN A 266 2.31 1.67 6.43
N SER A 267 3.53 2.04 6.81
CA SER A 267 4.29 1.38 7.88
C SER A 267 5.15 2.40 8.61
N ILE A 268 5.32 2.18 9.91
CA ILE A 268 6.18 2.97 10.79
C ILE A 268 7.17 2.07 11.53
N SER A 269 8.39 2.56 11.76
CA SER A 269 9.40 1.85 12.54
C SER A 269 10.25 2.80 13.36
N LEU A 270 10.69 2.36 14.52
CA LEU A 270 11.55 3.11 15.41
C LEU A 270 12.97 2.55 15.38
N SER A 271 13.96 3.44 15.41
CA SER A 271 15.33 3.03 15.73
C SER A 271 15.37 2.41 17.14
N PRO A 272 16.33 1.52 17.43
CA PRO A 272 16.37 0.82 18.73
C PRO A 272 16.47 1.72 19.96
N ASP A 273 17.04 2.91 19.81
CA ASP A 273 17.13 3.95 20.85
C ASP A 273 15.90 4.86 20.92
N LEU A 274 14.86 4.58 20.13
CA LEU A 274 13.60 5.32 20.03
C LEU A 274 13.77 6.80 19.62
N SER A 275 14.90 7.15 19.01
CA SER A 275 15.21 8.54 18.62
C SER A 275 14.75 8.91 17.21
N VAL A 276 14.68 7.93 16.31
CA VAL A 276 14.32 8.14 14.90
C VAL A 276 13.09 7.31 14.54
N LEU A 277 12.08 7.98 13.97
CA LEU A 277 10.92 7.36 13.35
C LEU A 277 11.13 7.30 11.83
N ALA A 278 11.00 6.12 11.26
CA ALA A 278 10.93 5.88 9.83
C ALA A 278 9.47 5.62 9.41
N VAL A 279 9.04 6.24 8.32
CA VAL A 279 7.69 6.10 7.76
C VAL A 279 7.77 5.73 6.29
N ALA A 280 7.16 4.60 5.89
CA ALA A 280 7.09 4.18 4.51
C ALA A 280 5.94 4.87 3.77
N ASN A 281 6.27 5.79 2.87
CA ASN A 281 5.29 6.49 2.02
C ASN A 281 5.15 5.74 0.69
N ALA A 282 4.10 4.95 0.55
CA ALA A 282 3.91 4.04 -0.57
C ALA A 282 3.88 4.78 -1.92
N ASP A 283 3.00 5.77 -2.05
CA ASP A 283 2.81 6.46 -3.34
C ASP A 283 3.90 7.50 -3.63
N ASN A 284 4.74 7.84 -2.65
CA ASN A 284 5.91 8.69 -2.90
C ASN A 284 7.20 7.89 -3.14
N ASN A 285 7.15 6.56 -3.05
CA ASN A 285 8.30 5.66 -3.25
C ASN A 285 9.51 6.06 -2.38
N ASN A 286 9.26 6.45 -1.13
CA ASN A 286 10.31 6.87 -0.19
C ASN A 286 10.01 6.48 1.27
N ILE A 287 11.06 6.55 2.09
CA ILE A 287 10.97 6.53 3.55
C ILE A 287 11.18 7.95 4.07
N ALA A 288 10.23 8.49 4.82
CA ALA A 288 10.42 9.73 5.57
C ALA A 288 11.05 9.42 6.93
N LEU A 289 12.12 10.14 7.29
CA LEU A 289 12.77 10.01 8.60
C LEU A 289 12.49 11.25 9.47
N PHE A 290 12.26 11.02 10.76
CA PHE A 290 12.02 12.07 11.74
C PHE A 290 12.84 11.82 13.00
N ASP A 291 13.48 12.86 13.52
CA ASP A 291 14.03 12.89 14.87
C ASP A 291 12.88 13.19 15.84
N ILE A 292 12.61 12.22 16.70
CA ILE A 292 11.52 12.24 17.65
C ILE A 292 12.06 12.23 19.09
N ARG A 293 13.28 12.70 19.39
CA ARG A 293 13.77 12.71 20.78
C ARG A 293 13.00 13.67 21.69
N GLU A 294 12.55 14.79 21.14
CA GLU A 294 11.80 15.82 21.86
C GLU A 294 10.37 15.92 21.30
N ARG A 295 9.39 15.46 22.09
CA ARG A 295 7.95 15.55 21.74
C ARG A 295 7.53 17.00 21.50
N GLY A 296 6.69 17.23 20.49
CA GLY A 296 6.27 18.57 20.08
C GLY A 296 7.36 19.38 19.36
N GLN A 297 8.57 18.83 19.23
CA GLN A 297 9.69 19.40 18.49
C GLN A 297 10.26 18.39 17.48
N THR A 298 9.42 17.49 16.95
CA THR A 298 9.84 16.53 15.94
C THR A 298 10.42 17.24 14.72
N LYS A 299 11.57 16.78 14.24
CA LYS A 299 12.26 17.35 13.08
C LYS A 299 12.31 16.35 11.95
N SER A 300 11.89 16.75 10.76
CA SER A 300 12.16 15.96 9.56
C SER A 300 13.67 15.88 9.33
N LEU A 301 14.16 14.66 9.12
CA LEU A 301 15.54 14.36 8.74
C LEU A 301 15.69 14.19 7.22
N GLY A 302 14.58 14.26 6.47
CA GLY A 302 14.52 14.09 5.02
C GLY A 302 13.98 12.74 4.59
N PHE A 303 14.28 12.36 3.34
CA PHE A 303 13.68 11.21 2.67
C PHE A 303 14.74 10.27 2.10
N ILE A 304 14.44 8.97 2.11
CA ILE A 304 15.24 7.92 1.46
C ILE A 304 14.46 7.35 0.28
N PRO A 305 14.92 7.45 -0.98
CA PRO A 305 14.21 6.85 -2.11
C PRO A 305 14.30 5.32 -2.04
N VAL A 306 13.20 4.65 -2.33
CA VAL A 306 13.11 3.17 -2.32
C VAL A 306 12.41 2.67 -3.59
N GLY A 307 12.13 1.36 -3.66
CA GLY A 307 11.40 0.76 -4.77
C GLY A 307 9.94 1.22 -4.84
N TRP A 308 9.22 0.70 -5.82
CA TRP A 308 7.84 1.09 -6.09
C TRP A 308 6.90 0.56 -5.00
N HIS A 309 6.17 1.48 -4.39
CA HIS A 309 5.13 1.22 -3.40
C HIS A 309 5.68 0.52 -2.14
N PRO A 310 6.52 1.17 -1.31
CA PRO A 310 7.00 0.59 -0.07
C PRO A 310 5.86 0.24 0.87
N THR A 311 5.80 -1.02 1.27
CA THR A 311 4.73 -1.61 2.08
C THR A 311 5.10 -1.75 3.55
N ASN A 312 6.39 -1.92 3.85
CA ASN A 312 6.87 -2.08 5.22
C ASN A 312 8.30 -1.56 5.41
N VAL A 313 8.60 -1.03 6.60
CA VAL A 313 9.95 -0.62 7.00
C VAL A 313 10.29 -1.18 8.37
N ARG A 314 11.53 -1.70 8.54
CA ARG A 314 12.06 -2.16 9.83
C ARG A 314 13.53 -1.76 9.99
N PHE A 315 13.91 -1.31 11.17
CA PHE A 315 15.32 -1.28 11.57
C PHE A 315 15.81 -2.70 11.91
N ALA A 316 17.03 -3.01 11.49
CA ALA A 316 17.73 -4.26 11.75
C ALA A 316 19.16 -3.98 12.20
N GLU A 317 19.88 -5.02 12.64
CA GLU A 317 21.30 -4.93 13.05
C GLU A 317 21.55 -3.80 14.07
N GLN A 318 20.69 -3.72 15.10
CA GLN A 318 20.75 -2.66 16.11
C GLN A 318 20.71 -1.24 15.51
N GLY A 319 19.92 -1.05 14.46
CA GLY A 319 19.70 0.23 13.82
C GLY A 319 20.74 0.60 12.76
N GLN A 320 21.70 -0.29 12.47
CA GLN A 320 22.71 -0.07 11.42
C GLN A 320 22.16 -0.30 10.01
N THR A 321 21.04 -1.01 9.90
CA THR A 321 20.39 -1.33 8.61
C THR A 321 18.91 -1.01 8.68
N ILE A 322 18.37 -0.47 7.60
CA ILE A 322 16.95 -0.26 7.35
C ILE A 322 16.55 -1.21 6.23
N LEU A 323 15.59 -2.08 6.52
CA LEU A 323 14.97 -3.00 5.58
C LEU A 323 13.63 -2.43 5.14
N VAL A 324 13.39 -2.38 3.83
CA VAL A 324 12.13 -1.87 3.26
C VAL A 324 11.60 -2.85 2.24
N THR A 325 10.38 -3.36 2.40
CA THR A 325 9.70 -4.12 1.36
C THR A 325 8.94 -3.18 0.43
N ASN A 326 9.02 -3.42 -0.88
CA ASN A 326 8.36 -2.66 -1.94
C ASN A 326 7.40 -3.60 -2.69
N GLY A 327 6.10 -3.29 -2.66
CA GLY A 327 5.01 -4.12 -3.16
C GLY A 327 5.07 -4.35 -4.66
N LYS A 328 5.31 -3.28 -5.43
CA LYS A 328 5.30 -3.27 -6.90
C LYS A 328 6.70 -3.42 -7.52
N GLY A 329 7.75 -3.48 -6.68
CA GLY A 329 9.10 -3.83 -7.12
C GLY A 329 9.90 -2.67 -7.70
N GLN A 330 10.47 -2.89 -8.90
CA GLN A 330 11.49 -2.03 -9.50
C GLN A 330 11.16 -1.52 -10.92
N SER A 331 10.04 -1.99 -11.50
CA SER A 331 9.59 -1.59 -12.84
C SER A 331 8.19 -2.11 -13.13
N SER A 332 7.47 -1.40 -14.00
CA SER A 332 6.28 -1.94 -14.66
C SER A 332 6.63 -3.06 -15.63
N ARG A 333 5.61 -3.81 -16.05
CA ARG A 333 5.68 -4.93 -17.00
C ARG A 333 4.46 -4.90 -17.89
N ASP A 334 4.64 -5.26 -19.16
CA ASP A 334 3.56 -5.55 -20.09
C ASP A 334 3.19 -7.04 -20.05
N ASN A 335 1.93 -7.35 -20.37
CA ASN A 335 1.43 -8.72 -20.52
C ASN A 335 1.37 -9.14 -22.01
N SER A 336 2.40 -8.86 -22.81
CA SER A 336 2.43 -9.15 -24.25
C SER A 336 2.27 -10.63 -24.63
N ARG A 337 2.44 -11.55 -23.68
CA ARG A 337 2.14 -12.99 -23.86
C ARG A 337 0.89 -13.44 -23.10
N GLY A 338 0.10 -12.49 -22.61
CA GLY A 338 -1.22 -12.71 -22.03
C GLY A 338 -2.30 -13.09 -23.05
N PRO A 339 -3.56 -13.20 -22.63
CA PRO A 339 -4.68 -13.54 -23.50
C PRO A 339 -4.82 -12.56 -24.67
N ASN A 340 -4.81 -13.08 -25.90
CA ASN A 340 -5.06 -12.30 -27.11
C ASN A 340 -6.08 -13.06 -27.99
N PRO A 341 -7.25 -12.48 -28.31
CA PRO A 341 -8.27 -13.15 -29.13
C PRO A 341 -7.82 -13.42 -30.57
N LEU A 342 -6.79 -12.73 -31.06
CA LEU A 342 -6.21 -12.90 -32.39
C LEU A 342 -5.05 -13.90 -32.42
N ARG A 343 -4.53 -14.33 -31.26
CA ARG A 343 -3.41 -15.26 -31.14
C ARG A 343 -3.62 -16.21 -29.96
N GLU A 344 -3.71 -17.51 -30.22
CA GLU A 344 -3.65 -18.50 -29.14
C GLU A 344 -2.23 -18.49 -28.51
N PRO A 345 -2.08 -18.12 -27.23
CA PRO A 345 -0.79 -18.22 -26.57
C PRO A 345 -0.46 -19.70 -26.27
N PRO A 346 0.83 -20.07 -26.11
CA PRO A 346 1.20 -21.39 -25.62
C PRO A 346 0.49 -21.69 -24.30
N LYS A 347 -0.08 -22.89 -24.14
CA LYS A 347 -0.84 -23.28 -22.93
C LYS A 347 -0.04 -23.13 -21.62
N SER A 348 1.30 -23.14 -21.71
CA SER A 348 2.23 -23.00 -20.59
C SER A 348 2.53 -21.54 -20.19
N VAL A 349 2.10 -20.54 -20.97
CA VAL A 349 2.31 -19.12 -20.68
C VAL A 349 0.95 -18.47 -20.42
N ARG A 350 0.74 -18.03 -19.19
CA ARG A 350 -0.41 -17.22 -18.79
C ARG A 350 0.10 -15.99 -18.04
N GLU A 351 0.25 -14.89 -18.77
CA GLU A 351 0.54 -13.59 -18.17
C GLU A 351 -0.78 -12.89 -17.83
N TYR A 352 -0.90 -12.49 -16.58
CA TYR A 352 -1.94 -11.59 -16.11
C TYR A 352 -1.26 -10.50 -15.30
N ILE A 353 -1.63 -9.24 -15.55
CA ILE A 353 -0.92 -8.06 -15.01
C ILE A 353 -0.76 -8.12 -13.49
N GLY A 354 -1.78 -8.59 -12.77
CA GLY A 354 -1.73 -8.70 -11.32
C GLY A 354 -0.65 -9.64 -10.78
N GLY A 355 -0.13 -10.57 -11.58
CA GLY A 355 0.99 -11.45 -11.19
C GLY A 355 2.35 -11.07 -11.78
N LEU A 356 2.45 -9.96 -12.52
CA LEU A 356 3.70 -9.57 -13.20
C LEU A 356 4.62 -8.70 -12.33
N PHE A 357 4.09 -8.04 -11.30
CA PHE A 357 4.85 -7.14 -10.46
C PHE A 357 5.47 -7.92 -9.30
N ARG A 358 6.75 -8.27 -9.46
CA ARG A 358 7.52 -8.91 -8.39
C ARG A 358 7.99 -7.84 -7.42
N GLY A 359 7.69 -8.00 -6.15
CA GLY A 359 8.15 -7.12 -5.09
C GLY A 359 9.67 -7.11 -4.96
N SER A 360 10.19 -6.21 -4.14
CA SER A 360 11.63 -6.17 -3.82
C SER A 360 11.86 -5.73 -2.38
N MET A 361 13.07 -5.94 -1.87
CA MET A 361 13.52 -5.40 -0.59
C MET A 361 14.69 -4.45 -0.81
N SER A 362 14.56 -3.20 -0.33
CA SER A 362 15.70 -2.29 -0.17
C SER A 362 16.42 -2.60 1.14
N VAL A 363 17.71 -2.90 1.07
CA VAL A 363 18.60 -3.08 2.23
C VAL A 363 19.54 -1.87 2.29
N ILE A 364 19.27 -0.97 3.22
CA ILE A 364 19.91 0.35 3.30
C ILE A 364 20.71 0.45 4.58
N ALA A 365 22.01 0.73 4.48
CA ALA A 365 22.80 1.10 5.66
C ALA A 365 22.27 2.42 6.24
N ALA A 366 22.18 2.51 7.56
CA ALA A 366 21.72 3.70 8.27
C ALA A 366 22.51 4.93 7.79
N PRO A 367 21.83 5.94 7.22
CA PRO A 367 22.50 7.02 6.53
C PRO A 367 23.13 8.01 7.52
N ASN A 368 24.34 8.47 7.20
CA ASN A 368 24.90 9.65 7.84
C ASN A 368 24.24 10.94 7.30
N PRO A 369 24.46 12.11 7.93
CA PRO A 369 23.83 13.36 7.51
C PRO A 369 24.08 13.74 6.04
N GLN A 370 25.27 13.48 5.51
CA GLN A 370 25.60 13.80 4.11
C GLN A 370 24.87 12.86 3.14
N GLN A 371 24.72 11.59 3.49
CA GLN A 371 23.91 10.63 2.72
C GLN A 371 22.44 11.05 2.73
N MET A 372 21.90 11.48 3.87
CA MET A 372 20.52 11.98 3.95
C MET A 372 20.25 13.18 3.03
N VAL A 373 21.20 14.11 2.91
CA VAL A 373 21.08 15.23 1.93
C VAL A 373 20.96 14.69 0.51
N ASN A 374 21.78 13.71 0.13
CA ASN A 374 21.79 13.15 -1.22
C ASN A 374 20.53 12.33 -1.50
N TYR A 375 20.11 11.50 -0.55
CA TYR A 375 18.88 10.72 -0.64
C TYR A 375 17.65 11.61 -0.74
N THR A 376 17.59 12.67 0.06
CA THR A 376 16.48 13.64 0.02
C THR A 376 16.39 14.30 -1.34
N LYS A 377 17.52 14.77 -1.90
CA LYS A 377 17.57 15.34 -3.26
C LYS A 377 17.08 14.33 -4.32
N GLN A 378 17.46 13.07 -4.20
CA GLN A 378 17.03 12.02 -5.12
C GLN A 378 15.53 11.73 -4.98
N ALA A 379 14.96 11.72 -3.77
CA ALA A 379 13.53 11.54 -3.54
C ALA A 379 12.71 12.66 -4.21
N TYR A 380 13.15 13.92 -4.11
CA TYR A 380 12.53 15.03 -4.86
C TYR A 380 12.69 14.88 -6.37
N ALA A 381 13.88 14.48 -6.86
CA ALA A 381 14.11 14.27 -8.29
C ALA A 381 13.31 13.11 -8.89
N ASN A 382 12.89 12.16 -8.05
CA ASN A 382 12.03 11.03 -8.40
C ASN A 382 10.54 11.42 -8.46
N SER A 383 10.17 12.59 -7.94
CA SER A 383 8.79 13.06 -7.89
C SER A 383 8.50 14.03 -9.05
N PRO A 384 7.34 13.89 -9.72
CA PRO A 384 6.87 14.90 -10.67
C PRO A 384 6.24 16.10 -9.96
N LEU A 385 6.06 16.05 -8.64
CA LEU A 385 5.44 17.10 -7.85
C LEU A 385 6.36 18.31 -7.69
N GLN A 386 5.79 19.51 -7.79
CA GLN A 386 6.47 20.77 -7.57
C GLN A 386 6.00 21.42 -6.25
N LEU A 387 6.88 22.23 -5.64
CA LEU A 387 6.73 22.83 -4.29
C LEU A 387 5.41 23.62 -4.08
N ASP A 388 4.75 24.05 -5.15
CA ASP A 388 3.51 24.83 -5.13
C ASP A 388 2.35 24.17 -5.89
N ASN A 389 2.47 22.89 -6.27
CA ASN A 389 1.50 22.22 -7.15
C ASN A 389 1.18 23.04 -8.42
N LYS A 390 2.08 23.91 -8.89
CA LYS A 390 1.89 24.54 -10.20
C LYS A 390 1.75 23.43 -11.21
N ALA A 391 0.65 23.46 -11.95
CA ALA A 391 0.44 22.54 -13.04
C ALA A 391 1.67 22.60 -13.95
N ASN A 392 2.14 21.43 -14.40
CA ASN A 392 3.17 21.31 -15.43
C ASN A 392 2.58 21.80 -16.75
N ILE A 393 2.43 23.12 -16.88
CA ILE A 393 1.93 23.76 -18.08
C ILE A 393 3.17 24.05 -18.90
N ASN A 394 3.44 23.18 -19.87
CA ASN A 394 4.31 23.56 -20.97
C ASN A 394 3.73 24.84 -21.58
N GLU A 395 4.57 25.83 -21.86
CA GLU A 395 4.15 27.06 -22.54
C GLU A 395 3.36 26.67 -23.80
N ALA A 396 2.04 26.82 -23.77
CA ALA A 396 1.24 26.63 -24.96
C ALA A 396 1.40 27.87 -25.84
N ALA A 397 1.09 27.72 -27.13
CA ALA A 397 1.06 28.85 -28.04
C ALA A 397 0.13 29.96 -27.51
N ASN A 398 0.42 31.22 -27.87
CA ASN A 398 -0.32 32.40 -27.39
C ASN A 398 -1.84 32.37 -27.69
N ASP A 399 -2.29 31.48 -28.58
CA ASP A 399 -3.67 31.24 -29.00
C ASP A 399 -4.29 29.95 -28.43
N SER A 400 -3.66 29.34 -27.42
CA SER A 400 -4.15 28.11 -26.80
C SER A 400 -5.53 28.27 -26.16
N VAL A 401 -6.43 27.33 -26.45
CA VAL A 401 -7.73 27.20 -25.77
C VAL A 401 -7.60 26.63 -24.36
N ILE A 402 -6.44 26.05 -24.02
CA ILE A 402 -6.13 25.50 -22.70
C ILE A 402 -5.56 26.62 -21.82
N PRO A 403 -6.19 26.93 -20.67
CA PRO A 403 -5.69 27.88 -19.67
C PRO A 403 -4.21 27.65 -19.32
N GLN A 404 -3.43 28.74 -19.24
CA GLN A 404 -2.00 28.67 -18.95
C GLN A 404 -1.69 28.80 -17.45
N LYS A 405 -2.66 29.28 -16.67
CA LYS A 405 -2.60 29.39 -15.22
C LYS A 405 -3.97 29.06 -14.64
N LEU A 406 -3.96 28.58 -13.39
CA LEU A 406 -5.19 28.39 -12.64
C LEU A 406 -5.93 29.73 -12.52
N GLY A 407 -7.18 29.76 -12.97
CA GLY A 407 -8.02 30.95 -12.98
C GLY A 407 -8.00 31.76 -14.28
N ASP A 408 -7.15 31.39 -15.26
CA ASP A 408 -7.21 32.02 -16.58
C ASP A 408 -8.57 31.78 -17.25
N PRO A 409 -9.09 32.75 -18.03
CA PRO A 409 -10.30 32.55 -18.80
C PRO A 409 -10.10 31.45 -19.85
N SER A 410 -11.09 30.57 -20.00
CA SER A 410 -11.08 29.55 -21.05
C SER A 410 -12.25 29.75 -22.02
N PRO A 411 -12.03 29.58 -23.33
CA PRO A 411 -13.12 29.44 -24.28
C PRO A 411 -13.90 28.12 -24.07
N ILE A 412 -13.34 27.12 -23.38
CA ILE A 412 -14.01 25.85 -23.08
C ILE A 412 -15.20 26.11 -22.13
N LYS A 413 -16.40 25.70 -22.56
CA LYS A 413 -17.63 25.84 -21.78
C LYS A 413 -18.10 24.54 -21.14
N HIS A 414 -17.77 23.41 -21.77
CA HIS A 414 -18.20 22.09 -21.35
C HIS A 414 -17.04 21.11 -21.47
N CYS A 415 -16.87 20.27 -20.44
CA CYS A 415 -15.97 19.13 -20.46
C CYS A 415 -16.81 17.87 -20.35
N PHE A 416 -16.66 16.94 -21.29
CA PHE A 416 -17.29 15.63 -21.24
C PHE A 416 -16.21 14.63 -20.82
N TYR A 417 -16.45 13.92 -19.72
CA TYR A 417 -15.56 12.88 -19.23
C TYR A 417 -16.24 11.53 -19.45
N ILE A 418 -15.64 10.69 -20.29
CA ILE A 418 -16.15 9.37 -20.65
C ILE A 418 -15.05 8.35 -20.39
N ILE A 419 -15.25 7.48 -19.40
CA ILE A 419 -14.37 6.33 -19.17
C ILE A 419 -14.90 5.15 -19.97
N LYS A 420 -14.02 4.52 -20.75
CA LYS A 420 -14.23 3.17 -21.28
C LYS A 420 -13.07 2.30 -20.86
N GLU A 421 -13.40 1.20 -20.20
CA GLU A 421 -12.42 0.40 -19.46
C GLU A 421 -11.98 -0.85 -20.25
N ASN A 422 -11.05 -1.61 -19.67
CA ASN A 422 -10.58 -2.93 -20.12
C ASN A 422 -9.85 -2.97 -21.47
N ARG A 423 -9.45 -1.84 -22.06
CA ARG A 423 -8.74 -1.79 -23.35
C ARG A 423 -7.58 -0.81 -23.32
N THR A 424 -6.45 -1.19 -23.92
CA THR A 424 -5.31 -0.29 -24.11
C THR A 424 -5.49 0.58 -25.35
N TYR A 425 -4.66 1.63 -25.50
CA TYR A 425 -4.65 2.49 -26.68
C TYR A 425 -4.50 1.67 -27.97
N ASP A 426 -3.46 0.85 -28.07
CA ASP A 426 -3.16 0.12 -29.31
C ASP A 426 -4.23 -0.91 -29.68
N GLN A 427 -4.93 -1.47 -28.70
CA GLN A 427 -6.02 -2.41 -28.97
C GLN A 427 -7.18 -1.77 -29.73
N VAL A 428 -7.37 -0.46 -29.62
CA VAL A 428 -8.49 0.28 -30.23
C VAL A 428 -8.02 1.20 -31.35
N PHE A 429 -6.89 1.88 -31.19
CA PHE A 429 -6.42 2.94 -32.09
C PHE A 429 -5.05 2.65 -32.73
N GLY A 430 -4.52 1.43 -32.57
CA GLY A 430 -3.24 1.04 -33.17
C GLY A 430 -3.21 1.15 -34.70
N ASP A 431 -4.37 1.13 -35.36
CA ASP A 431 -4.55 1.28 -36.81
C ASP A 431 -4.67 2.73 -37.30
N ILE A 432 -4.58 3.74 -36.42
CA ILE A 432 -4.68 5.16 -36.80
C ILE A 432 -3.30 5.73 -37.18
N PRO A 433 -3.02 6.05 -38.47
CA PRO A 433 -1.66 6.37 -38.92
C PRO A 433 -1.06 7.67 -38.37
N ARG A 434 -1.90 8.61 -37.90
CA ARG A 434 -1.45 9.89 -37.33
C ARG A 434 -1.06 9.80 -35.86
N GLY A 435 -1.38 8.70 -35.18
CA GLY A 435 -0.96 8.43 -33.80
C GLY A 435 0.29 7.56 -33.74
N ASN A 436 0.94 7.52 -32.59
CA ASN A 436 2.03 6.61 -32.28
C ASN A 436 1.51 5.24 -31.82
N GLY A 437 0.71 4.58 -32.65
CA GLY A 437 0.14 3.26 -32.38
C GLY A 437 0.87 2.12 -33.07
N ASP A 438 0.75 0.91 -32.52
CA ASP A 438 1.20 -0.34 -33.16
C ASP A 438 0.01 -1.08 -33.80
N PRO A 439 -0.13 -1.09 -35.14
CA PRO A 439 -1.22 -1.78 -35.82
C PRO A 439 -1.26 -3.30 -35.56
N SER A 440 -0.13 -3.90 -35.17
CA SER A 440 -0.07 -5.34 -34.87
C SER A 440 -0.74 -5.71 -33.54
N LEU A 441 -0.97 -4.73 -32.67
CA LEU A 441 -1.69 -4.88 -31.41
C LEU A 441 -3.17 -4.52 -31.52
N CYS A 442 -3.62 -3.99 -32.67
CA CYS A 442 -5.01 -3.58 -32.86
C CYS A 442 -5.95 -4.79 -32.97
N ILE A 443 -6.92 -4.84 -32.04
CA ILE A 443 -7.95 -5.88 -31.96
C ILE A 443 -9.31 -5.33 -32.41
N PHE A 444 -9.52 -4.03 -32.26
CA PHE A 444 -10.81 -3.36 -32.50
C PHE A 444 -10.65 -2.22 -33.52
N PRO A 445 -10.31 -2.53 -34.78
CA PRO A 445 -10.06 -1.53 -35.82
C PRO A 445 -11.30 -0.70 -36.13
N GLU A 446 -11.17 0.33 -36.99
CA GLU A 446 -12.27 1.24 -37.35
C GLU A 446 -13.58 0.54 -37.70
N LYS A 447 -13.53 -0.57 -38.42
CA LYS A 447 -14.72 -1.36 -38.79
C LYS A 447 -15.50 -1.89 -37.58
N VAL A 448 -14.83 -2.10 -36.44
CA VAL A 448 -15.40 -2.59 -35.18
C VAL A 448 -15.75 -1.44 -34.24
N THR A 449 -14.97 -0.35 -34.24
CA THR A 449 -15.17 0.81 -33.36
C THR A 449 -15.34 2.13 -34.13
N PRO A 450 -16.29 2.22 -35.08
CA PRO A 450 -16.37 3.34 -36.02
C PRO A 450 -16.63 4.68 -35.32
N ASN A 451 -17.43 4.69 -34.25
CA ASN A 451 -17.71 5.91 -33.50
C ASN A 451 -16.47 6.44 -32.75
N GLN A 452 -15.63 5.54 -32.22
CA GLN A 452 -14.42 5.95 -31.50
C GLN A 452 -13.38 6.50 -32.46
N HIS A 453 -13.24 5.88 -33.63
CA HIS A 453 -12.40 6.36 -34.73
C HIS A 453 -12.88 7.70 -35.28
N ALA A 454 -14.19 7.88 -35.45
CA ALA A 454 -14.76 9.16 -35.86
C ALA A 454 -14.46 10.27 -34.85
N LEU A 455 -14.65 10.01 -33.54
CA LEU A 455 -14.35 10.98 -32.49
C LEU A 455 -12.90 11.43 -32.51
N VAL A 456 -11.94 10.50 -32.56
CA VAL A 456 -10.55 10.93 -32.60
C VAL A 456 -10.27 11.67 -33.90
N ASN A 457 -10.73 11.19 -35.06
CA ASN A 457 -10.48 11.83 -36.36
C ASN A 457 -11.03 13.27 -36.45
N GLU A 458 -12.17 13.54 -35.84
CA GLU A 458 -12.77 14.87 -35.76
C GLU A 458 -12.06 15.77 -34.74
N PHE A 459 -11.63 15.21 -33.61
CA PHE A 459 -11.04 15.93 -32.48
C PHE A 459 -9.53 15.62 -32.30
N VAL A 460 -9.06 15.72 -31.06
CA VAL A 460 -7.67 15.45 -30.68
C VAL A 460 -7.50 13.95 -30.45
N LEU A 461 -6.46 13.38 -31.05
CA LEU A 461 -5.93 12.07 -30.67
C LEU A 461 -4.81 12.27 -29.66
N LEU A 462 -5.00 11.74 -28.45
CA LEU A 462 -3.95 11.66 -27.45
C LEU A 462 -3.36 10.25 -27.50
N ASP A 463 -2.07 10.16 -27.81
CA ASP A 463 -1.28 8.94 -27.75
C ASP A 463 -0.23 9.02 -26.63
N ASN A 464 0.52 7.94 -26.42
CA ASN A 464 1.56 7.87 -25.37
C ASN A 464 1.04 8.20 -23.95
N PHE A 465 -0.22 7.87 -23.67
CA PHE A 465 -0.83 8.02 -22.35
C PHE A 465 -0.69 6.73 -21.56
N TYR A 466 -0.19 6.85 -20.32
CA TYR A 466 -0.02 5.73 -19.40
C TYR A 466 -0.88 5.96 -18.16
N VAL A 467 -1.28 4.87 -17.53
CA VAL A 467 -2.09 4.87 -16.31
C VAL A 467 -1.37 4.04 -15.24
N GLU A 468 -1.54 4.44 -13.98
CA GLU A 468 -0.94 3.72 -12.85
C GLU A 468 -1.69 2.42 -12.53
N GLY A 469 -3.01 2.40 -12.72
CA GLY A 469 -3.87 1.27 -12.33
C GLY A 469 -3.58 -0.02 -13.09
N GLU A 470 -3.48 -1.11 -12.33
CA GLU A 470 -3.21 -2.46 -12.81
C GLU A 470 -4.47 -3.17 -13.30
N VAL A 471 -5.58 -2.95 -12.63
CA VAL A 471 -6.86 -3.63 -12.85
C VAL A 471 -8.01 -2.61 -12.77
N SER A 472 -9.25 -3.08 -12.93
CA SER A 472 -10.44 -2.21 -12.82
C SER A 472 -10.53 -1.55 -11.44
N ALA A 473 -10.19 -2.28 -10.38
CA ALA A 473 -10.40 -1.83 -9.02
C ALA A 473 -9.59 -0.58 -8.67
N ASP A 474 -8.27 -0.61 -8.82
CA ASP A 474 -7.40 0.55 -8.60
C ASP A 474 -7.46 1.56 -9.76
N GLY A 475 -7.67 1.09 -11.00
CA GLY A 475 -7.81 1.94 -12.17
C GLY A 475 -8.99 2.91 -12.10
N HIS A 476 -10.15 2.47 -11.58
CA HIS A 476 -11.31 3.35 -11.39
C HIS A 476 -11.06 4.41 -10.30
N GLU A 477 -10.49 3.99 -9.17
CA GLU A 477 -10.12 4.90 -8.08
C GLU A 477 -9.12 5.95 -8.56
N TRP A 478 -8.07 5.52 -9.26
CA TRP A 478 -7.07 6.43 -9.83
C TRP A 478 -7.68 7.37 -10.88
N SER A 479 -8.54 6.87 -11.78
CA SER A 479 -9.12 7.70 -12.84
C SER A 479 -10.02 8.81 -12.32
N MET A 480 -10.71 8.58 -11.20
CA MET A 480 -11.71 9.51 -10.67
C MET A 480 -11.25 10.29 -9.44
N ALA A 481 -10.24 9.81 -8.70
CA ALA A 481 -9.70 10.48 -7.52
C ALA A 481 -8.21 10.82 -7.62
N ALA A 482 -7.51 10.35 -8.66
CA ALA A 482 -6.04 10.38 -8.79
C ALA A 482 -5.30 9.68 -7.63
N TYR A 483 -5.99 8.78 -6.92
CA TYR A 483 -5.46 8.05 -5.77
C TYR A 483 -6.26 6.76 -5.56
N ALA A 484 -5.56 5.63 -5.44
CA ALA A 484 -6.11 4.38 -4.93
C ALA A 484 -5.63 4.19 -3.49
N THR A 485 -6.55 4.06 -2.54
CA THR A 485 -6.17 3.98 -1.12
C THR A 485 -5.39 2.71 -0.82
N ASP A 486 -4.61 2.71 0.27
CA ASP A 486 -3.91 1.51 0.76
C ASP A 486 -4.86 0.30 0.95
N PHE A 487 -6.12 0.56 1.31
CA PHE A 487 -7.17 -0.46 1.35
C PHE A 487 -7.36 -1.09 -0.05
N VAL A 488 -7.56 -0.27 -1.09
CA VAL A 488 -7.78 -0.77 -2.45
C VAL A 488 -6.57 -1.57 -2.94
N GLU A 489 -5.37 -1.01 -2.79
CA GLU A 489 -4.10 -1.62 -3.20
C GLU A 489 -3.84 -2.98 -2.53
N LYS A 490 -4.21 -3.14 -1.26
CA LYS A 490 -4.05 -4.41 -0.52
C LYS A 490 -5.17 -5.42 -0.74
N ILE A 491 -6.38 -4.97 -1.11
CA ILE A 491 -7.57 -5.83 -1.17
C ILE A 491 -7.87 -6.31 -2.59
N TRP A 492 -7.60 -5.52 -3.62
CA TRP A 492 -7.86 -5.97 -4.99
C TRP A 492 -7.13 -7.28 -5.31
N PRO A 493 -5.85 -7.53 -4.91
CA PRO A 493 -5.16 -8.77 -5.26
C PRO A 493 -5.86 -10.00 -4.66
N LEU A 494 -6.34 -9.87 -3.43
CA LEU A 494 -7.09 -10.93 -2.72
C LEU A 494 -8.46 -11.19 -3.35
N SER A 495 -9.15 -10.15 -3.81
CA SER A 495 -10.46 -10.30 -4.46
C SER A 495 -10.37 -10.90 -5.88
N TYR A 496 -9.31 -10.59 -6.64
CA TYR A 496 -9.14 -11.03 -8.04
C TYR A 496 -8.57 -12.44 -8.19
N ARG A 497 -7.86 -12.97 -7.20
CA ARG A 497 -7.23 -14.30 -7.28
C ARG A 497 -8.18 -15.49 -7.14
N GLY A 498 -9.46 -15.25 -6.84
CA GLY A 498 -10.48 -16.31 -6.79
C GLY A 498 -10.47 -17.14 -5.50
N GLY A 499 -10.27 -16.49 -4.35
CA GLY A 499 -10.25 -17.09 -3.02
C GLY A 499 -11.61 -17.60 -2.51
N ARG A 500 -11.81 -17.60 -1.19
CA ARG A 500 -13.04 -18.15 -0.55
C ARG A 500 -14.25 -17.21 -0.65
N ARG A 501 -14.14 -16.12 -1.41
CA ARG A 501 -15.20 -15.13 -1.69
C ARG A 501 -15.74 -14.43 -0.43
N LYS A 502 -14.91 -14.30 0.60
CA LYS A 502 -15.20 -13.54 1.83
C LYS A 502 -14.78 -12.09 1.69
N ILE A 503 -13.77 -11.86 0.86
CA ILE A 503 -13.33 -10.53 0.46
C ILE A 503 -14.10 -10.11 -0.79
N GLY A 504 -14.85 -9.02 -0.68
CA GLY A 504 -15.60 -8.43 -1.79
C GLY A 504 -14.74 -7.54 -2.68
N TYR A 505 -15.32 -7.11 -3.80
CA TYR A 505 -14.69 -6.15 -4.70
C TYR A 505 -14.48 -4.78 -4.00
N PRO A 506 -13.27 -4.19 -4.03
CA PRO A 506 -12.95 -3.03 -3.21
C PRO A 506 -13.15 -1.68 -3.91
N ALA A 507 -13.85 -1.60 -5.05
CA ALA A 507 -13.97 -0.36 -5.81
C ALA A 507 -15.40 -0.08 -6.27
N GLU A 508 -15.59 0.99 -7.05
CA GLU A 508 -16.86 1.37 -7.69
C GLU A 508 -17.99 1.57 -6.66
N GLY A 509 -17.66 2.18 -5.52
CA GLY A 509 -18.63 2.46 -4.45
C GLY A 509 -19.16 1.21 -3.73
N SER A 510 -18.64 0.02 -4.01
CA SER A 510 -19.02 -1.24 -3.35
C SER A 510 -18.72 -1.21 -1.84
N ASN A 511 -17.74 -0.42 -1.43
CA ASN A 511 -17.26 -0.31 -0.07
C ASN A 511 -16.92 1.15 0.26
N ALA A 512 -17.59 1.74 1.26
CA ALA A 512 -17.36 3.14 1.64
C ALA A 512 -15.92 3.43 2.12
N ILE A 513 -15.25 2.41 2.68
CA ILE A 513 -13.84 2.43 3.10
C ILE A 513 -12.86 2.54 1.93
N ALA A 514 -13.26 2.20 0.70
CA ALA A 514 -12.39 2.34 -0.45
C ALA A 514 -12.18 3.80 -0.86
N ALA A 515 -13.19 4.64 -0.61
CA ALA A 515 -13.24 6.00 -1.07
C ALA A 515 -12.14 6.85 -0.39
N PRO A 516 -11.28 7.53 -1.15
CA PRO A 516 -10.24 8.37 -0.57
C PRO A 516 -10.85 9.57 0.16
N SER A 517 -10.23 9.99 1.27
CA SER A 517 -10.68 11.13 2.09
C SER A 517 -10.80 12.45 1.31
N SER A 518 -10.01 12.62 0.25
CA SER A 518 -10.12 13.78 -0.65
C SER A 518 -11.43 13.78 -1.44
N GLY A 519 -12.06 12.61 -1.62
CA GLY A 519 -13.19 12.39 -2.52
C GLY A 519 -12.77 12.32 -3.99
N TYR A 520 -13.76 12.14 -4.85
CA TYR A 520 -13.60 12.02 -6.29
C TYR A 520 -13.74 13.37 -7.01
N ILE A 521 -13.51 13.39 -8.32
CA ILE A 521 -13.63 14.58 -9.17
C ILE A 521 -14.96 15.33 -8.97
N TRP A 522 -16.08 14.61 -8.79
CA TRP A 522 -17.39 15.22 -8.59
C TRP A 522 -17.53 15.89 -7.22
N ASP A 523 -16.90 15.33 -6.18
CA ASP A 523 -16.82 15.97 -4.87
C ASP A 523 -16.00 17.26 -4.95
N GLN A 524 -14.93 17.26 -5.76
CA GLN A 524 -14.12 18.45 -6.02
C GLN A 524 -14.92 19.51 -6.80
N CYS A 525 -15.67 19.12 -7.84
CA CYS A 525 -16.57 20.05 -8.56
C CYS A 525 -17.58 20.70 -7.62
N LYS A 526 -18.23 19.89 -6.76
CA LYS A 526 -19.17 20.38 -5.75
C LYS A 526 -18.52 21.36 -4.78
N LYS A 527 -17.34 21.02 -4.24
CA LYS A 527 -16.57 21.89 -3.32
C LYS A 527 -16.17 23.22 -3.99
N ALA A 528 -15.85 23.19 -5.28
CA ALA A 528 -15.46 24.37 -6.06
C ALA A 528 -16.64 25.17 -6.62
N GLY A 529 -17.89 24.74 -6.43
CA GLY A 529 -19.06 25.38 -7.01
C GLY A 529 -19.16 25.24 -8.54
N VAL A 530 -18.48 24.26 -9.13
CA VAL A 530 -18.54 23.94 -10.57
C VAL A 530 -19.77 23.07 -10.82
N SER A 531 -20.62 23.47 -11.77
CA SER A 531 -21.79 22.67 -12.15
C SER A 531 -21.36 21.41 -12.90
N TYR A 532 -21.99 20.28 -12.57
CA TYR A 532 -21.76 19.01 -13.24
C TYR A 532 -23.05 18.21 -13.34
N PHE A 533 -23.10 17.34 -14.35
CA PHE A 533 -24.11 16.29 -14.47
C PHE A 533 -23.35 14.97 -14.55
N SER A 534 -23.64 14.05 -13.63
CA SER A 534 -23.12 12.70 -13.67
C SER A 534 -24.22 11.75 -14.12
N PHE A 535 -23.94 10.99 -15.18
CA PHE A 535 -24.82 9.92 -15.68
C PHE A 535 -24.48 8.56 -15.03
N GLY A 536 -23.71 8.59 -13.94
CA GLY A 536 -23.18 7.43 -13.26
C GLY A 536 -21.78 7.05 -13.74
N GLN A 537 -20.96 6.65 -12.78
CA GLN A 537 -20.40 5.31 -12.72
C GLN A 537 -20.67 4.80 -11.30
#